data_AF-A0A314UGB0-F1
#
_entry.id   AF-A0A314UGB0-F1
#
_cell.length_a   1.000
_cell.length_b   1.000
_cell.length_c   1.000
_cell.angle_alpha   90.00
_cell.angle_beta   90.00
_cell.angle_gamma   90.00
#
_symmetry.space_group_name_H-M   'P 1'
#
loop_
_entity.id
_entity.type
_entity.pdbx_description
1 polymer ?
#
loop_
_entity_poly.entity_id
_entity_poly.type
_entity_poly.pdbx_seq_one_letter_code
_entity_poly.pdbx_strand_id
1 'polypeptide(L)'
;MLPPKIKRLTREYLYRKNLEGKQRLLYEKKRKIREALEEGKPIPTELRNEEAALRQDIDLEDGNTAVPMSHIDDEYVNTQRDPKILLTTSRDPSASLIQFAKELKLVFPNAQQMNRGGQVISEIIETCRAHDFTDVVLVHEHRGVPDGLIINHLPFGPTAYFQLLNVVTRHDIKDKKTVGTMPQVYPHLILNNFTTKHGGPKSIELKEIGPRFELRLYKIKLGTVDQNEAQTEWVFRPYMNTAKKQKFMGN
;
A
#
# COMPACT_ATOMS: atom_id res chain seq x y z
N MET A 1 21.11 8.95 6.75
CA MET A 1 21.59 7.54 6.79
C MET A 1 20.70 6.83 7.79
N LEU A 2 20.06 5.69 7.46
CA LEU A 2 19.03 5.10 8.33
C LEU A 2 19.53 4.80 9.76
N PRO A 3 18.69 5.02 10.81
CA PRO A 3 19.03 4.66 12.19
C PRO A 3 19.37 3.16 12.35
N PRO A 4 20.32 2.78 13.24
CA PRO A 4 20.77 1.39 13.39
C PRO A 4 19.63 0.41 13.72
N LYS A 5 18.67 0.81 14.56
CA LYS A 5 17.50 -0.01 14.92
C LYS A 5 16.64 -0.33 13.69
N ILE A 6 16.38 0.66 12.84
CA ILE A 6 15.56 0.49 11.64
C ILE A 6 16.27 -0.42 10.64
N LYS A 7 17.58 -0.21 10.42
CA LYS A 7 18.39 -1.08 9.54
C LYS A 7 18.32 -2.56 9.96
N ARG A 8 18.41 -2.85 11.27
CA ARG A 8 18.27 -4.21 11.80
C ARG A 8 16.89 -4.79 11.50
N LEU A 9 15.82 -4.06 11.85
CA LEU A 9 14.44 -4.51 11.64
C LEU A 9 14.13 -4.75 10.16
N THR A 10 14.57 -3.86 9.26
CA THR A 10 14.42 -4.05 7.81
C THR A 10 15.15 -5.30 7.32
N ARG A 11 16.37 -5.56 7.82
CA ARG A 11 17.14 -6.77 7.46
C ARG A 11 16.45 -8.05 7.94
N GLU A 12 15.89 -8.04 9.15
CA GLU A 12 15.12 -9.15 9.71
C GLU A 12 13.83 -9.41 8.92
N TYR A 13 13.11 -8.34 8.56
CA TYR A 13 11.93 -8.40 7.70
C TYR A 13 12.26 -9.04 6.33
N LEU A 14 13.29 -8.54 5.64
CA LEU A 14 13.70 -9.08 4.33
C LEU A 14 14.14 -10.53 4.43
N TYR A 15 14.83 -10.90 5.51
CA TYR A 15 15.23 -12.28 5.77
C TYR A 15 14.01 -13.20 5.95
N ARG A 16 13.02 -12.79 6.75
CA ARG A 16 11.75 -13.53 6.91
C ARG A 16 11.02 -13.72 5.58
N LYS A 17 10.87 -12.64 4.81
CA LYS A 17 10.23 -12.68 3.48
C LYS A 17 10.92 -13.64 2.50
N ASN A 18 12.26 -13.69 2.54
CA ASN A 18 13.03 -14.63 1.72
C ASN A 18 12.88 -16.09 2.16
N LEU A 19 12.69 -16.35 3.46
CA LEU A 19 12.44 -17.69 3.97
C LEU A 19 11.06 -18.21 3.61
N GLU A 20 10.07 -17.32 3.50
CA GLU A 20 8.68 -17.68 3.18
C GLU A 20 8.57 -18.49 1.89
N GLY A 21 9.30 -18.12 0.82
CA GLY A 21 9.27 -18.89 -0.42
C GLY A 21 9.70 -20.34 -0.24
N LYS A 22 10.75 -20.58 0.56
CA LYS A 22 11.22 -21.94 0.89
C LYS A 22 10.24 -22.67 1.81
N GLN A 23 9.71 -21.97 2.81
CA GLN A 23 8.72 -22.50 3.76
C GLN A 23 7.41 -22.86 3.07
N ARG A 24 6.97 -22.07 2.09
CA ARG A 24 5.75 -22.30 1.30
C ARG A 24 5.90 -23.52 0.40
N LEU A 25 7.05 -23.68 -0.26
CA LEU A 25 7.35 -24.89 -1.02
C LEU A 25 7.33 -26.14 -0.12
N LEU A 26 7.97 -26.05 1.05
CA LEU A 26 8.00 -27.14 2.02
C LEU A 26 6.60 -27.45 2.57
N TYR A 27 5.79 -26.42 2.85
CA TYR A 27 4.39 -26.56 3.25
C TYR A 27 3.55 -27.24 2.17
N GLU A 28 3.69 -26.85 0.90
CA GLU A 28 2.98 -27.50 -0.22
C GLU A 28 3.36 -28.98 -0.36
N LYS A 29 4.64 -29.33 -0.15
CA LYS A 29 5.09 -30.72 -0.11
C LYS A 29 4.44 -31.48 1.04
N LYS A 30 4.48 -30.94 2.27
CA LYS A 30 3.85 -31.54 3.45
C LYS A 30 2.33 -31.71 3.29
N ARG A 31 1.66 -30.70 2.72
CA ARG A 31 0.21 -30.74 2.44
C ARG A 31 -0.15 -31.86 1.47
N LYS A 32 0.61 -32.04 0.38
CA LYS A 32 0.40 -33.15 -0.57
C LYS A 32 0.59 -34.53 0.08
N ILE A 33 1.56 -34.67 0.98
CA ILE A 33 1.78 -35.92 1.72
C ILE A 33 0.60 -36.18 2.68
N ARG A 34 0.16 -35.15 3.41
CA ARG A 34 -1.00 -35.23 4.32
C ARG A 34 -2.27 -35.63 3.57
N GLU A 35 -2.58 -34.97 2.45
CA GLU A 35 -3.72 -35.30 1.58
C GLU A 35 -3.63 -36.75 1.05
N ALA A 36 -2.47 -37.21 0.60
CA ALA A 36 -2.29 -38.57 0.10
C ALA A 36 -2.50 -39.65 1.19
N LEU A 37 -2.05 -39.37 2.42
CA LEU A 37 -2.22 -40.25 3.57
C LEU A 37 -3.69 -40.31 4.02
N GLU A 38 -4.40 -39.18 4.02
CA GLU A 38 -5.83 -39.10 4.36
C GLU A 38 -6.72 -39.83 3.32
N GLU A 39 -6.43 -39.65 2.03
CA GLU A 39 -7.19 -40.29 0.94
C GLU A 39 -6.77 -41.75 0.67
N GLY A 40 -5.70 -42.23 1.29
CA GLY A 40 -5.13 -43.58 1.07
C GLY A 40 -4.55 -43.79 -0.33
N LYS A 41 -4.20 -42.71 -1.04
CA LYS A 41 -3.62 -42.76 -2.39
C LYS A 41 -2.10 -42.95 -2.31
N PRO A 42 -1.47 -43.58 -3.33
CA PRO A 42 -0.01 -43.66 -3.38
C PRO A 42 0.61 -42.26 -3.48
N ILE A 43 1.69 -42.04 -2.72
CA ILE A 43 2.40 -40.77 -2.65
C ILE A 43 3.03 -40.44 -4.01
N PRO A 44 2.98 -39.18 -4.48
CA PRO A 44 3.61 -38.78 -5.73
C PRO A 44 5.09 -39.17 -5.83
N THR A 45 5.53 -39.62 -7.00
CA THR A 45 6.89 -40.11 -7.24
C THR A 45 7.98 -39.10 -6.84
N GLU A 46 7.71 -37.81 -7.02
CA GLU A 46 8.62 -36.71 -6.71
C GLU A 46 8.93 -36.57 -5.21
N LEU A 47 8.02 -37.01 -4.34
CA LEU A 47 8.12 -36.85 -2.88
C LEU A 47 8.60 -38.10 -2.17
N ARG A 48 8.70 -39.24 -2.88
CA ARG A 48 8.98 -40.55 -2.27
C ARG A 48 10.34 -40.65 -1.58
N ASN A 49 11.33 -39.89 -2.06
CA ASN A 49 12.67 -39.86 -1.45
C ASN A 49 12.73 -38.97 -0.20
N GLU A 50 11.90 -37.92 -0.13
CA GLU A 50 11.86 -36.95 0.98
C GLU A 50 10.77 -37.29 2.02
N GLU A 51 9.92 -38.28 1.73
CA GLU A 51 8.74 -38.63 2.51
C GLU A 51 9.05 -38.97 3.97
N ALA A 52 10.03 -39.85 4.21
CA ALA A 52 10.37 -40.28 5.56
C ALA A 52 10.77 -39.10 6.47
N ALA A 53 11.53 -38.13 5.93
CA ALA A 53 11.95 -36.94 6.67
C ALA A 53 10.79 -35.96 6.88
N LEU A 54 10.00 -35.68 5.83
CA LEU A 54 8.86 -34.76 5.92
C LEU A 54 7.75 -35.29 6.83
N ARG A 55 7.59 -36.62 6.91
CA ARG A 55 6.61 -37.27 7.79
C ARG A 55 6.97 -37.09 9.26
N GLN A 56 8.24 -37.28 9.62
CA GLN A 56 8.71 -37.01 10.96
C GLN A 56 8.46 -35.54 11.36
N ASP A 57 8.69 -34.61 10.44
CA ASP A 57 8.39 -33.19 10.69
C ASP A 57 6.88 -32.93 10.84
N ILE A 58 6.02 -33.57 10.05
CA ILE A 58 4.56 -33.42 10.14
C ILE A 58 4.05 -33.90 11.50
N ASP A 59 4.57 -35.02 11.99
CA ASP A 59 4.17 -35.59 13.28
C ASP A 59 4.57 -34.71 14.48
N LEU A 60 5.57 -33.83 14.30
CA LEU A 60 6.05 -32.87 15.30
C LEU A 60 5.35 -31.50 15.21
N GLU A 61 4.51 -31.25 14.20
CA GLU A 61 3.86 -29.95 14.00
C GLU A 61 2.63 -29.76 14.91
N ASP A 62 2.64 -28.67 15.69
CA ASP A 62 1.46 -28.20 16.42
C ASP A 62 0.48 -27.44 15.49
N GLY A 63 -0.79 -27.30 15.91
CA GLY A 63 -1.84 -26.62 15.14
C GLY A 63 -1.53 -25.17 14.72
N ASN A 64 -0.60 -24.49 15.39
CA ASN A 64 -0.12 -23.14 15.02
C ASN A 64 1.00 -23.15 13.97
N THR A 65 1.77 -24.23 13.87
CA THR A 65 2.88 -24.39 12.91
C THR A 65 2.41 -25.07 11.62
N ALA A 66 1.28 -25.77 11.70
CA ALA A 66 0.69 -26.53 10.60
C ALA A 66 0.33 -25.66 9.37
N VAL A 67 0.10 -24.36 9.54
CA VAL A 67 -0.15 -23.42 8.43
C VAL A 67 0.88 -22.29 8.52
N PRO A 68 1.71 -22.07 7.49
CA PRO A 68 2.61 -20.92 7.48
C PRO A 68 1.77 -19.64 7.49
N MET A 69 2.05 -18.73 8.42
CA MET A 69 1.45 -17.39 8.37
C MET A 69 1.81 -16.74 7.03
N SER A 70 0.79 -16.36 6.27
CA SER A 70 1.01 -15.61 5.04
C SER A 70 1.48 -14.20 5.39
N HIS A 71 2.65 -13.81 4.89
CA HIS A 71 3.17 -12.44 4.99
C HIS A 71 2.47 -11.56 3.92
N ILE A 72 1.14 -11.62 3.86
CA ILE A 72 0.37 -10.69 3.04
C ILE A 72 0.18 -9.46 3.93
N ASP A 73 0.84 -8.36 3.55
CA ASP A 73 0.75 -7.05 4.19
C ASP A 73 1.17 -6.98 5.68
N ASP A 74 2.22 -7.73 6.09
CA ASP A 74 2.79 -7.71 7.46
C ASP A 74 3.17 -6.29 7.94
N GLU A 75 3.53 -5.40 7.00
CA GLU A 75 3.78 -3.99 7.29
C GLU A 75 2.55 -3.26 7.84
N TYR A 76 1.35 -3.66 7.40
CA TYR A 76 0.08 -3.06 7.76
C TYR A 76 -0.71 -3.85 8.81
N VAL A 77 -0.16 -4.97 9.32
CA VAL A 77 -0.84 -5.86 10.28
C VAL A 77 -1.15 -5.17 11.61
N ASN A 78 -0.42 -4.12 11.98
CA ASN A 78 -0.66 -3.39 13.22
C ASN A 78 -1.82 -2.38 13.10
N THR A 79 -3.01 -2.88 12.80
CA THR A 79 -4.26 -2.11 12.64
C THR A 79 -4.87 -1.60 13.95
N GLN A 80 -4.25 -1.88 15.10
CA GLN A 80 -4.76 -1.45 16.41
C GLN A 80 -4.58 0.04 16.69
N ARG A 81 -3.75 0.75 15.92
CA ARG A 81 -3.49 2.17 16.09
C ARG A 81 -4.09 2.97 14.94
N ASP A 82 -4.70 4.10 15.28
CA ASP A 82 -5.19 5.03 14.28
C ASP A 82 -4.01 5.58 13.45
N PRO A 83 -4.13 5.60 12.11
CA PRO A 83 -3.07 6.09 11.26
C PRO A 83 -2.88 7.59 11.47
N LYS A 84 -1.62 7.98 11.58
CA LYS A 84 -1.21 9.38 11.69
C LYS A 84 -0.48 9.73 10.40
N ILE A 85 -1.14 10.53 9.58
CA ILE A 85 -0.69 10.82 8.21
C ILE A 85 -0.09 12.21 8.17
N LEU A 86 1.13 12.34 7.64
CA LEU A 86 1.72 13.63 7.31
C LEU A 86 1.50 13.93 5.83
N LEU A 87 0.91 15.09 5.53
CA LEU A 87 0.76 15.59 4.17
C LEU A 87 1.70 16.76 3.92
N THR A 88 2.54 16.64 2.89
CA THR A 88 3.50 17.65 2.47
C THR A 88 3.44 17.85 0.96
N THR A 89 3.82 19.04 0.51
CA THR A 89 3.91 19.40 -0.91
C THR A 89 5.34 19.25 -1.44
N SER A 90 5.54 19.64 -2.71
CA SER A 90 6.83 19.97 -3.31
C SER A 90 7.54 21.13 -2.57
N ARG A 91 8.83 21.35 -2.90
CA ARG A 91 9.70 22.37 -2.29
C ARG A 91 9.12 23.78 -2.40
N ASP A 92 8.74 24.18 -3.61
CA ASP A 92 8.18 25.49 -3.92
C ASP A 92 6.78 25.30 -4.50
N PRO A 93 5.75 25.14 -3.64
CA PRO A 93 4.39 24.87 -4.09
C PRO A 93 3.70 26.15 -4.57
N SER A 94 2.88 26.02 -5.60
CA SER A 94 1.94 27.04 -6.06
C SER A 94 0.77 27.20 -5.09
N ALA A 95 0.05 28.31 -5.22
CA ALA A 95 -1.16 28.55 -4.45
C ALA A 95 -2.22 27.43 -4.67
N SER A 96 -2.34 26.93 -5.90
CA SER A 96 -3.26 25.84 -6.25
C SER A 96 -2.89 24.53 -5.55
N LEU A 97 -1.60 24.20 -5.49
CA LEU A 97 -1.14 23.00 -4.78
C LEU A 97 -1.32 23.12 -3.26
N ILE A 98 -1.10 24.30 -2.68
CA ILE A 98 -1.38 24.54 -1.26
C ILE A 98 -2.88 24.37 -0.96
N GLN A 99 -3.75 24.83 -1.87
CA GLN A 99 -5.20 24.61 -1.75
C GLN A 99 -5.56 23.13 -1.86
N PHE A 100 -5.01 22.43 -2.85
CA PHE A 100 -5.24 21.00 -3.03
C PHE A 100 -4.73 20.17 -1.83
N ALA A 101 -3.59 20.54 -1.25
CA ALA A 101 -3.08 19.92 -0.01
C ALA A 101 -4.05 20.08 1.18
N LYS A 102 -4.71 21.26 1.30
CA LYS A 102 -5.75 21.47 2.31
C LYS A 102 -7.00 20.63 2.05
N GLU A 103 -7.35 20.41 0.78
CA GLU A 103 -8.46 19.52 0.42
C GLU A 103 -8.15 18.07 0.76
N LEU A 104 -6.95 17.58 0.42
CA LEU A 104 -6.54 16.22 0.76
C LEU A 104 -6.48 15.99 2.27
N LYS A 105 -6.11 17.00 3.05
CA LYS A 105 -6.20 16.95 4.51
C LYS A 105 -7.64 16.70 5.01
N LEU A 106 -8.65 17.19 4.29
CA LEU A 106 -10.05 16.95 4.66
C LEU A 106 -10.54 15.56 4.21
N VAL A 107 -9.93 15.00 3.15
CA VAL A 107 -10.24 13.64 2.67
C VAL A 107 -9.68 12.58 3.62
N PHE A 108 -8.45 12.75 4.10
CA PHE A 108 -7.82 11.81 5.01
C PHE A 108 -8.11 12.19 6.47
N PRO A 109 -8.84 11.35 7.24
CA PRO A 109 -8.98 11.59 8.66
C PRO A 109 -7.60 11.50 9.35
N ASN A 110 -7.40 12.27 10.42
CA ASN A 110 -6.14 12.34 11.18
C ASN A 110 -4.90 12.83 10.41
N ALA A 111 -5.08 13.41 9.22
CA ALA A 111 -3.98 13.98 8.45
C ALA A 111 -3.53 15.34 9.00
N GLN A 112 -2.21 15.51 9.12
CA GLN A 112 -1.57 16.76 9.48
C GLN A 112 -0.85 17.31 8.25
N GLN A 113 -1.17 18.53 7.85
CA GLN A 113 -0.45 19.21 6.77
C GLN A 113 0.75 19.94 7.36
N MET A 114 1.91 19.79 6.72
CA MET A 114 3.13 20.54 7.04
C MET A 114 3.61 21.33 5.83
N ASN A 115 4.05 22.57 6.07
CA ASN A 115 4.67 23.38 5.03
C ASN A 115 6.09 22.89 4.79
N ARG A 116 6.44 22.68 3.52
CA ARG A 116 7.69 22.05 3.13
C ARG A 116 8.93 22.91 3.43
N GLY A 117 8.88 24.19 3.01
CA GLY A 117 10.01 25.11 3.13
C GLY A 117 11.31 24.55 2.53
N GLY A 118 12.43 24.82 3.21
CA GLY A 118 13.76 24.35 2.79
C GLY A 118 14.12 22.92 3.20
N GLN A 119 13.21 22.16 3.82
CA GLN A 119 13.52 20.85 4.40
C GLN A 119 13.74 19.78 3.32
N VAL A 120 14.77 18.95 3.52
CA VAL A 120 15.07 17.82 2.64
C VAL A 120 14.13 16.64 2.92
N ILE A 121 13.86 15.79 1.92
CA ILE A 121 12.88 14.70 2.06
C ILE A 121 13.31 13.73 3.16
N SER A 122 14.61 13.45 3.26
CA SER A 122 15.20 12.62 4.31
C SER A 122 14.94 13.15 5.71
N GLU A 123 15.08 14.46 5.93
CA GLU A 123 14.88 15.10 7.24
C GLU A 123 13.42 15.00 7.68
N ILE A 124 12.49 15.16 6.75
CA ILE A 124 11.06 15.01 7.02
C ILE A 124 10.74 13.58 7.43
N ILE A 125 11.27 12.59 6.73
CA ILE A 125 11.05 11.18 7.07
C ILE A 125 11.66 10.84 8.43
N GLU A 126 12.86 11.34 8.73
CA GLU A 126 13.49 11.16 10.04
C GLU A 126 12.65 11.80 11.16
N THR A 127 12.11 13.00 10.91
CA THR A 127 11.19 13.68 11.83
C THR A 127 9.88 12.89 11.99
N CYS A 128 9.34 12.35 10.91
CA CYS A 128 8.12 11.53 10.93
C CYS A 128 8.31 10.23 11.73
N ARG A 129 9.46 9.58 11.55
CA ARG A 129 9.84 8.39 12.32
C ARG A 129 9.99 8.68 13.81
N ALA A 130 10.48 9.86 14.18
CA ALA A 130 10.62 10.26 15.58
C ALA A 130 9.28 10.56 16.27
N HIS A 131 8.25 10.93 15.50
CA HIS A 131 6.91 11.28 15.99
C HIS A 131 5.85 10.19 15.72
N ASP A 132 6.31 8.97 15.40
CA ASP A 132 5.50 7.78 15.13
C ASP A 132 4.37 8.02 14.10
N PHE A 133 4.68 8.72 13.00
CA PHE A 133 3.76 8.79 11.86
C PHE A 133 3.70 7.44 11.13
N THR A 134 2.50 7.05 10.69
CA THR A 134 2.29 5.81 9.93
C THR A 134 2.58 6.03 8.45
N ASP A 135 2.16 7.17 7.91
CA ASP A 135 2.25 7.43 6.47
C ASP A 135 2.64 8.87 6.18
N VAL A 136 3.44 9.04 5.12
CA VAL A 136 3.80 10.34 4.57
C VAL A 136 3.28 10.41 3.14
N VAL A 137 2.46 11.42 2.87
CA VAL A 137 1.90 11.72 1.56
C VAL A 137 2.59 12.95 1.00
N LEU A 138 3.30 12.79 -0.11
CA LEU A 138 3.93 13.88 -0.86
C LEU A 138 3.12 14.17 -2.12
N VAL A 139 2.74 15.42 -2.30
CA VAL A 139 2.02 15.89 -3.48
C VAL A 139 2.93 16.74 -4.36
N HIS A 140 2.97 16.42 -5.64
CA HIS A 140 3.70 17.14 -6.67
C HIS A 140 2.73 17.77 -7.68
N GLU A 141 3.18 18.85 -8.29
CA GLU A 141 2.44 19.54 -9.34
C GLU A 141 3.34 19.86 -10.52
N HIS A 142 2.70 20.13 -11.64
CA HIS A 142 3.30 20.73 -12.83
C HIS A 142 2.54 22.02 -13.16
N ARG A 143 3.21 23.18 -13.05
CA ARG A 143 2.66 24.50 -13.43
C ARG A 143 1.28 24.81 -12.82
N GLY A 144 1.09 24.52 -11.53
CA GLY A 144 -0.17 24.79 -10.82
C GLY A 144 -1.20 23.65 -10.87
N VAL A 145 -0.95 22.60 -11.64
CA VAL A 145 -1.83 21.42 -11.73
C VAL A 145 -1.19 20.25 -10.98
N PRO A 146 -1.85 19.67 -9.96
CA PRO A 146 -1.35 18.47 -9.28
C PRO A 146 -1.23 17.29 -10.25
N ASP A 147 -0.06 16.65 -10.29
CA ASP A 147 0.24 15.54 -11.24
C ASP A 147 0.86 14.33 -10.54
N GLY A 148 1.48 14.49 -9.37
CA GLY A 148 2.11 13.38 -8.65
C GLY A 148 1.58 13.24 -7.23
N LEU A 149 1.30 12.01 -6.82
CA LEU A 149 1.01 11.65 -5.44
C LEU A 149 1.90 10.48 -5.03
N ILE A 150 2.68 10.65 -3.98
CA ILE A 150 3.56 9.61 -3.45
C ILE A 150 3.07 9.29 -2.05
N ILE A 151 2.72 8.03 -1.82
CA ILE A 151 2.31 7.52 -0.51
C ILE A 151 3.44 6.64 0.00
N ASN A 152 3.99 7.01 1.15
CA ASN A 152 5.05 6.28 1.81
C ASN A 152 4.58 5.76 3.16
N HIS A 153 4.67 4.44 3.35
CA HIS A 153 4.42 3.83 4.65
C HIS A 153 5.71 3.79 5.48
N LEU A 154 5.63 4.22 6.74
CA LEU A 154 6.71 4.24 7.71
C LEU A 154 6.53 3.12 8.75
N PRO A 155 7.61 2.63 9.38
CA PRO A 155 8.99 3.15 9.37
C PRO A 155 9.88 2.66 8.21
N PHE A 156 9.58 1.49 7.64
CA PHE A 156 10.32 0.88 6.53
C PHE A 156 9.39 0.30 5.45
N GLY A 157 8.12 0.72 5.46
CA GLY A 157 7.09 0.23 4.55
C GLY A 157 7.30 0.67 3.10
N PRO A 158 6.44 0.17 2.19
CA PRO A 158 6.56 0.45 0.78
C PRO A 158 6.24 1.91 0.44
N THR A 159 6.73 2.35 -0.72
CA THR A 159 6.37 3.62 -1.34
C THR A 159 5.63 3.35 -2.65
N ALA A 160 4.39 3.81 -2.72
CA ALA A 160 3.58 3.77 -3.91
C ALA A 160 3.61 5.15 -4.59
N TYR A 161 3.91 5.15 -5.88
CA TYR A 161 3.92 6.33 -6.71
C TYR A 161 2.74 6.31 -7.67
N PHE A 162 1.92 7.35 -7.56
CA PHE A 162 0.75 7.55 -8.39
C PHE A 162 0.92 8.82 -9.21
N GLN A 163 0.44 8.74 -10.44
CA GLN A 163 0.17 9.90 -11.27
C GLN A 163 -1.28 10.31 -11.05
N LEU A 164 -1.50 11.59 -10.81
CA LEU A 164 -2.81 12.22 -10.74
C LEU A 164 -3.22 12.66 -12.13
N LEU A 165 -4.39 12.22 -12.57
CA LEU A 165 -5.00 12.60 -13.85
C LEU A 165 -6.36 13.23 -13.59
N ASN A 166 -6.80 14.10 -14.49
CA ASN A 166 -8.14 14.72 -14.45
C ASN A 166 -8.47 15.37 -13.10
N VAL A 167 -7.49 16.06 -12.49
CA VAL A 167 -7.67 16.69 -11.19
C VAL A 167 -8.60 17.90 -11.31
N VAL A 168 -9.70 17.85 -10.57
CA VAL A 168 -10.59 18.99 -10.35
C VAL A 168 -10.59 19.27 -8.86
N THR A 169 -10.04 20.43 -8.48
CA THR A 169 -9.99 20.83 -7.07
C THR A 169 -11.37 21.28 -6.61
N ARG A 170 -11.64 21.10 -5.33
CA ARG A 170 -12.87 21.60 -4.69
C ARG A 170 -12.98 23.12 -4.79
N HIS A 171 -11.87 23.85 -4.75
CA HIS A 171 -11.85 25.31 -4.86
C HIS A 171 -12.27 25.82 -6.26
N ASP A 172 -12.09 25.00 -7.29
CA ASP A 172 -12.49 25.31 -8.67
C ASP A 172 -14.00 25.08 -8.94
N ILE A 173 -14.67 24.31 -8.07
CA ILE A 173 -16.11 24.06 -8.18
C ILE A 173 -16.87 25.37 -7.91
N LYS A 174 -17.56 25.87 -8.94
CA LYS A 174 -18.22 27.19 -8.96
C LYS A 174 -19.36 27.33 -7.94
N ASP A 175 -19.93 26.22 -7.49
CA ASP A 175 -21.09 26.19 -6.58
C ASP A 175 -20.70 26.26 -5.09
N LYS A 176 -19.84 27.22 -4.72
CA LYS A 176 -19.35 27.38 -3.34
C LYS A 176 -20.47 27.49 -2.29
N LYS A 177 -21.64 28.02 -2.67
CA LYS A 177 -22.82 28.12 -1.79
C LYS A 177 -23.49 26.78 -1.50
N THR A 178 -23.36 25.79 -2.38
CA THR A 178 -23.97 24.46 -2.18
C THR A 178 -23.00 23.49 -1.51
N VAL A 179 -21.68 23.73 -1.61
CA VAL A 179 -20.63 22.77 -1.21
C VAL A 179 -20.34 22.75 0.30
N GLY A 180 -20.81 23.74 1.07
CA GLY A 180 -20.82 23.72 2.54
C GLY A 180 -19.46 23.44 3.22
N THR A 181 -19.48 23.20 4.53
CA THR A 181 -18.30 22.71 5.26
C THR A 181 -18.18 21.19 5.08
N MET A 182 -16.98 20.69 4.80
CA MET A 182 -16.77 19.25 4.62
C MET A 182 -16.92 18.53 5.97
N PRO A 183 -17.72 17.46 6.06
CA PRO A 183 -17.82 16.68 7.29
C PRO A 183 -16.46 16.02 7.60
N GLN A 184 -16.05 16.06 8.87
CA GLN A 184 -14.81 15.43 9.35
C GLN A 184 -15.07 14.06 9.99
N VAL A 185 -16.14 13.40 9.58
CA VAL A 185 -16.47 12.04 10.03
C VAL A 185 -15.60 11.05 9.27
N TYR A 186 -15.24 9.93 9.91
CA TYR A 186 -14.54 8.84 9.24
C TYR A 186 -15.34 8.35 8.02
N PRO A 187 -14.74 8.40 6.81
CA PRO A 187 -15.44 8.05 5.58
C PRO A 187 -15.60 6.54 5.44
N HIS A 188 -16.71 6.12 4.85
CA HIS A 188 -16.85 4.75 4.35
C HIS A 188 -16.11 4.61 3.02
N LEU A 189 -15.30 3.56 2.88
CA LEU A 189 -14.52 3.29 1.68
C LEU A 189 -15.28 2.33 0.76
N ILE A 190 -15.43 2.71 -0.51
CA ILE A 190 -16.02 1.86 -1.55
C ILE A 190 -14.91 1.48 -2.53
N LEU A 191 -14.64 0.18 -2.65
CA LEU A 191 -13.68 -0.37 -3.59
C LEU A 191 -14.44 -1.02 -4.76
N ASN A 192 -14.66 -0.27 -5.83
CA ASN A 192 -15.43 -0.74 -6.98
C ASN A 192 -14.56 -1.56 -7.95
N ASN A 193 -14.61 -2.89 -7.79
CA ASN A 193 -14.34 -3.91 -8.81
C ASN A 193 -14.76 -5.33 -8.33
N PHE A 194 -15.57 -5.42 -7.27
CA PHE A 194 -16.20 -6.66 -6.86
C PHE A 194 -17.51 -6.83 -7.63
N THR A 195 -17.60 -7.89 -8.43
CA THR A 195 -18.82 -8.32 -9.11
C THR A 195 -19.83 -8.82 -8.08
N THR A 196 -20.47 -7.90 -7.36
CA THR A 196 -21.72 -8.20 -6.65
C THR A 196 -22.81 -7.33 -7.25
N LYS A 197 -23.83 -7.99 -7.79
CA LYS A 197 -25.04 -7.32 -8.27
C LYS A 197 -25.74 -6.74 -7.06
N HIS A 198 -25.59 -5.45 -6.81
CA HIS A 198 -26.49 -4.77 -5.87
C HIS A 198 -27.86 -4.61 -6.53
N GLY A 199 -28.73 -5.59 -6.29
CA GLY A 199 -30.16 -5.47 -6.48
C GLY A 199 -30.79 -4.93 -5.20
N GLY A 200 -31.26 -3.69 -5.22
CA GLY A 200 -31.97 -3.09 -4.09
C GLY A 200 -32.64 -1.77 -4.46
N PRO A 201 -33.96 -1.60 -4.22
CA PRO A 201 -34.69 -0.39 -4.55
C PRO A 201 -34.70 0.58 -3.36
N LYS A 202 -33.77 1.54 -3.35
CA LYS A 202 -33.92 2.86 -2.70
C LYS A 202 -33.09 3.87 -3.50
N SER A 203 -33.69 4.95 -3.97
CA SER A 203 -32.97 6.04 -4.65
C SER A 203 -32.05 6.72 -3.64
N ILE A 204 -30.76 6.40 -3.70
CA ILE A 204 -29.73 7.11 -2.93
C ILE A 204 -29.33 8.34 -3.73
N GLU A 205 -29.61 9.53 -3.20
CA GLU A 205 -29.10 10.78 -3.76
C GLU A 205 -27.68 11.00 -3.27
N LEU A 206 -26.71 10.85 -4.18
CA LEU A 206 -25.30 11.13 -3.90
C LEU A 206 -24.97 12.55 -4.34
N LYS A 207 -24.33 13.31 -3.45
CA LYS A 207 -23.80 14.63 -3.76
C LYS A 207 -22.30 14.63 -3.58
N GLU A 208 -21.61 15.21 -4.55
CA GLU A 208 -20.18 15.35 -4.49
C GLU A 208 -19.74 16.57 -3.68
N ILE A 209 -18.73 16.39 -2.84
CA ILE A 209 -18.23 17.40 -1.91
C ILE A 209 -16.71 17.62 -2.01
N GLY A 210 -15.94 16.61 -2.45
CA GLY A 210 -14.48 16.63 -2.46
C GLY A 210 -13.87 16.81 -3.86
N PRO A 211 -12.53 16.81 -3.96
CA PRO A 211 -11.85 16.85 -5.25
C PRO A 211 -12.11 15.58 -6.08
N ARG A 212 -12.13 15.73 -7.40
CA ARG A 212 -12.11 14.60 -8.36
C ARG A 212 -10.70 14.42 -8.86
N PHE A 213 -10.24 13.18 -8.91
CA PHE A 213 -9.00 12.83 -9.60
C PHE A 213 -8.97 11.34 -9.88
N GLU A 214 -8.23 10.97 -10.91
CA GLU A 214 -7.90 9.59 -11.23
C GLU A 214 -6.46 9.32 -10.79
N LEU A 215 -6.26 8.24 -10.03
CA LEU A 215 -4.93 7.79 -9.64
C LEU A 215 -4.47 6.67 -10.56
N ARG A 216 -3.33 6.87 -11.20
CA ARG A 216 -2.65 5.84 -11.97
C ARG A 216 -1.37 5.42 -11.26
N LEU A 217 -1.36 4.23 -10.69
CA LEU A 217 -0.15 3.64 -10.12
C LEU A 217 0.88 3.42 -11.23
N TYR A 218 2.10 3.91 -11.03
CA TYR A 218 3.20 3.69 -11.99
C TYR A 218 4.43 3.04 -11.38
N LYS A 219 4.58 3.02 -10.04
CA LYS A 219 5.72 2.38 -9.37
C LYS A 219 5.39 2.02 -7.93
N ILE A 220 5.82 0.84 -7.50
CA ILE A 220 5.84 0.40 -6.09
C ILE A 220 7.28 0.04 -5.73
N LYS A 221 7.80 0.63 -4.66
CA LYS A 221 9.10 0.30 -4.07
C LYS A 221 8.90 -0.31 -2.68
N LEU A 222 9.64 -1.37 -2.37
CA LEU A 222 9.67 -2.03 -1.05
C LEU A 222 10.64 -1.32 -0.10
N GLY A 223 10.40 -0.03 0.11
CA GLY A 223 11.19 0.79 1.01
C GLY A 223 10.76 2.24 0.94
N THR A 224 11.33 3.03 1.84
CA THR A 224 10.93 4.42 2.01
C THR A 224 11.50 5.35 0.93
N VAL A 225 10.90 6.52 0.72
CA VAL A 225 11.28 7.40 -0.39
C VAL A 225 12.71 7.96 -0.29
N ASP A 226 13.32 7.99 0.89
CA ASP A 226 14.75 8.27 1.12
C ASP A 226 15.68 7.14 0.65
N GLN A 227 15.15 5.93 0.45
CA GLN A 227 15.92 4.76 0.05
C GLN A 227 15.90 4.58 -1.47
N ASN A 228 16.88 5.19 -2.14
CA ASN A 228 17.00 5.09 -3.60
C ASN A 228 17.24 3.66 -4.09
N GLU A 229 18.00 2.88 -3.32
CA GLU A 229 18.43 1.50 -3.60
C GLU A 229 17.36 0.44 -3.27
N ALA A 230 16.21 0.85 -2.70
CA ALA A 230 15.13 -0.07 -2.35
C ALA A 230 14.62 -0.84 -3.59
N GLN A 231 14.37 -2.13 -3.39
CA GLN A 231 13.87 -3.02 -4.43
C GLN A 231 12.54 -2.50 -4.99
N THR A 232 12.45 -2.45 -6.32
CA THR A 232 11.18 -2.12 -6.99
C THR A 232 10.38 -3.40 -7.14
N GLU A 233 9.20 -3.44 -6.52
CA GLU A 233 8.28 -4.57 -6.63
C GLU A 233 7.54 -4.54 -7.96
N TRP A 234 7.03 -3.36 -8.32
CA TRP A 234 6.28 -3.19 -9.56
C TRP A 234 6.59 -1.84 -10.19
N VAL A 235 6.63 -1.81 -11.51
CA VAL A 235 6.79 -0.58 -12.29
C VAL A 235 5.99 -0.70 -13.57
N PHE A 236 5.30 0.37 -13.92
CA PHE A 236 4.60 0.48 -15.19
C PHE A 236 5.64 0.62 -16.32
N ARG A 237 5.60 -0.30 -17.28
CA ARG A 237 6.54 -0.36 -18.41
C ARG A 237 5.81 -0.09 -19.73
N PRO A 238 5.58 1.18 -20.11
CA PRO A 238 4.78 1.53 -21.28
C PRO A 238 5.40 1.10 -22.62
N TYR A 239 6.72 0.99 -22.67
CA TYR A 239 7.46 0.74 -23.91
C TYR A 239 7.68 -0.75 -24.22
N MET A 240 6.99 -1.67 -23.53
CA MET A 240 7.01 -3.09 -23.88
C MET A 240 5.97 -3.39 -24.97
N ASN A 241 6.29 -4.24 -25.93
CA ASN A 241 5.40 -4.61 -27.03
C ASN A 241 4.03 -5.14 -26.56
N THR A 242 3.99 -5.82 -25.41
CA THR A 242 2.78 -6.38 -24.80
C THR A 242 2.10 -5.43 -23.79
N ALA A 243 2.65 -4.25 -23.52
CA ALA A 243 2.15 -3.34 -22.49
C ALA A 243 0.69 -2.93 -22.72
N LYS A 244 0.29 -2.71 -23.98
CA LYS A 244 -1.10 -2.35 -24.35
C LYS A 244 -2.10 -3.51 -24.15
N LYS A 245 -1.62 -4.76 -24.07
CA LYS A 245 -2.46 -5.96 -23.87
C LYS A 245 -2.61 -6.32 -22.39
N GLN A 246 -1.68 -5.87 -21.54
CA GLN A 246 -1.73 -6.14 -20.11
C GLN A 246 -2.63 -5.12 -19.42
N LYS A 247 -3.84 -5.54 -19.08
CA LYS A 247 -4.72 -4.81 -18.17
C LYS A 247 -4.24 -5.03 -16.73
N PHE A 248 -3.59 -4.02 -16.18
CA PHE A 248 -3.36 -3.93 -14.74
C PHE A 248 -4.55 -3.20 -14.10
N MET A 249 -4.75 -3.38 -12.78
CA MET A 249 -5.92 -2.84 -12.05
C MET A 249 -6.26 -1.41 -12.48
N GLY A 250 -7.47 -1.20 -13.02
CA GLY A 250 -8.00 0.12 -13.39
C GLY A 250 -8.18 0.43 -14.89
N ASN A 251 -8.06 -0.53 -15.82
CA ASN A 251 -8.37 -0.35 -17.26
C ASN A 251 -9.29 -1.44 -17.85
#